data_AF-A0A660MKU7-F1
#
_entry.id   AF-A0A660MKU7-F1
#
_cell.length_a   1.000
_cell.length_b   1.000
_cell.length_c   1.000
_cell.angle_alpha   90.00
_cell.angle_beta   90.00
_cell.angle_gamma   90.00
#
_symmetry.space_group_name_H-M   'P 1'
#
loop_
_entity.id
_entity.type
_entity.pdbx_description
1 polymer ?
#
loop_
_entity_poly.entity_id
_entity_poly.type
_entity_poly.pdbx_seq_one_letter_code
_entity_poly.pdbx_strand_id
1 'polypeptide(L)'
;NEYSNGILFAHANFADKKLKLDFTKPGEQSNFVPRSLDAAIDGNKFTGKTNDTTVNGAFYGDNAKDIAGHYANPTENFQGAFGGSQR
;
A
#
# COMPACT_ATOMS: atom_id res chain seq x y z
N ASN A 1 13.46 8.61 14.70
CA ASN A 1 12.56 7.88 13.79
C ASN A 1 13.40 7.03 12.87
N GLU A 2 13.47 5.73 13.16
CA GLU A 2 14.12 4.78 12.25
C GLU A 2 13.18 4.52 11.08
N TYR A 3 13.73 4.54 9.87
CA TYR A 3 13.00 4.19 8.65
C TYR A 3 13.48 2.83 8.17
N SER A 4 12.54 1.97 7.76
CA SER A 4 12.84 0.67 7.17
C SER A 4 12.18 0.57 5.80
N ASN A 5 12.86 -0.10 4.87
CA ASN A 5 12.34 -0.31 3.52
C ASN A 5 11.67 -1.69 3.41
N GLY A 6 10.52 -1.71 2.72
CA GLY A 6 9.77 -2.93 2.40
C GLY A 6 9.64 -3.11 0.89
N ILE A 7 9.10 -4.26 0.49
CA ILE A 7 8.69 -4.54 -0.90
C ILE A 7 7.17 -4.48 -0.96
N LEU A 8 6.62 -3.78 -1.96
CA LEU A 8 5.18 -3.73 -2.22
C LEU A 8 4.80 -4.73 -3.31
N PHE A 9 3.74 -5.51 -3.05
CA PHE A 9 2.95 -6.21 -4.06
C PHE A 9 1.53 -5.62 -4.04
N ALA A 10 1.12 -5.03 -5.16
CA ALA A 10 -0.20 -4.43 -5.33
C ALA A 10 -1.06 -5.32 -6.23
N HIS A 11 -2.19 -5.80 -5.70
CA HIS A 11 -3.12 -6.69 -6.40
C HIS A 11 -4.42 -5.92 -6.68
N ALA A 12 -4.45 -5.22 -7.82
CA ALA A 12 -5.62 -4.46 -8.23
C ALA A 12 -6.62 -5.35 -9.00
N ASN A 13 -7.88 -5.32 -8.57
CA ASN A 13 -9.01 -5.87 -9.30
C ASN A 13 -9.97 -4.71 -9.60
N PHE A 14 -9.83 -4.14 -10.80
CA PHE A 14 -10.61 -3.00 -11.24
C PHE A 14 -12.09 -3.34 -11.49
N ALA A 15 -12.41 -4.58 -11.84
CA ALA A 15 -13.80 -5.02 -12.06
C ALA A 15 -14.58 -5.02 -10.74
N ASP A 16 -13.99 -5.58 -9.69
CA ASP A 16 -14.60 -5.63 -8.35
C ASP A 16 -14.36 -4.35 -7.53
N LYS A 17 -13.60 -3.40 -8.08
CA LYS A 17 -13.17 -2.16 -7.41
C LYS A 17 -12.46 -2.42 -6.09
N LYS A 18 -11.60 -3.44 -6.05
CA LYS A 18 -10.83 -3.85 -4.87
C LYS A 18 -9.34 -3.79 -5.14
N LEU A 19 -8.59 -3.43 -4.11
CA LEU A 19 -7.13 -3.42 -4.12
C LEU A 19 -6.63 -4.05 -2.83
N LYS A 20 -5.70 -5.01 -2.96
CA LYS A 20 -4.93 -5.54 -1.85
C LYS A 20 -3.47 -5.09 -1.96
N LEU A 21 -2.90 -4.63 -0.86
CA LEU A 21 -1.52 -4.17 -0.75
C LEU A 21 -0.79 -5.05 0.26
N ASP A 22 0.15 -5.85 -0.23
CA ASP A 22 1.01 -6.69 0.61
C ASP A 22 2.41 -6.08 0.67
N PHE A 23 2.82 -5.69 1.88
CA PHE A 23 4.14 -5.17 2.18
C PHE A 23 4.97 -6.26 2.85
N THR A 24 6.12 -6.60 2.27
CA THR A 24 6.97 -7.70 2.76
C THR A 24 8.38 -7.22 3.11
N LYS A 25 9.07 -8.01 3.94
CA LYS A 25 10.47 -7.77 4.27
C LYS A 25 11.37 -8.03 3.04
N PRO A 26 12.35 -7.16 2.73
CA PRO A 26 13.29 -7.40 1.63
C PRO A 26 14.31 -8.50 1.93
N GLY A 27 14.42 -8.94 3.19
CA GLY A 27 15.32 -10.01 3.63
C GLY A 27 15.21 -10.27 5.13
N GLU A 28 15.86 -11.34 5.60
CA GLU A 28 15.86 -11.81 6.99
C GLU A 28 16.35 -10.76 8.00
N GLN A 29 17.32 -9.93 7.61
CA GLN A 29 17.97 -8.93 8.46
C GLN A 29 17.22 -7.58 8.50
N SER A 30 16.11 -7.45 7.77
CA SER A 30 15.35 -6.20 7.75
C SER A 30 14.44 -6.08 8.98
N ASN A 31 14.47 -4.92 9.62
CA ASN A 31 13.54 -4.56 10.70
C ASN A 31 12.15 -4.12 10.19
N PHE A 32 11.89 -4.23 8.87
CA PHE A 32 10.59 -3.89 8.28
C PHE A 32 9.51 -4.86 8.77
N VAL A 33 8.43 -4.32 9.33
CA VAL A 33 7.26 -5.11 9.78
C VAL A 33 6.32 -5.32 8.59
N PRO A 34 6.09 -6.57 8.14
CA PRO A 34 5.15 -6.86 7.05
C PRO A 34 3.73 -6.43 7.37
N ARG A 35 2.97 -5.99 6.35
CA ARG A 35 1.60 -5.50 6.49
C ARG A 35 0.76 -5.98 5.30
N SER A 36 -0.52 -6.24 5.52
CA SER A 36 -1.50 -6.49 4.46
C SER A 36 -2.67 -5.54 4.65
N LEU A 37 -2.97 -4.73 3.64
CA LEU A 37 -4.01 -3.71 3.69
C LEU A 37 -4.99 -3.90 2.53
N ASP A 38 -6.26 -3.68 2.82
CA ASP A 38 -7.33 -3.72 1.83
C ASP A 38 -7.85 -2.31 1.56
N ALA A 39 -8.13 -2.01 0.30
CA ALA A 39 -8.68 -0.73 -0.15
C ALA A 39 -9.77 -0.93 -1.21
N ALA A 40 -10.71 0.01 -1.25
CA ALA A 40 -11.68 0.13 -2.32
C ALA A 40 -11.18 1.14 -3.36
N ILE A 41 -11.41 0.84 -4.64
CA ILE A 41 -11.05 1.71 -5.76
C ILE A 41 -12.24 2.61 -6.10
N ASP A 42 -12.01 3.91 -6.18
CA ASP A 42 -12.97 4.91 -6.64
C ASP A 42 -12.32 5.86 -7.65
N GLY A 43 -12.75 5.76 -8.91
CA GLY A 43 -12.06 6.38 -10.04
C GLY A 43 -10.61 5.89 -10.12
N ASN A 44 -9.66 6.82 -10.15
CA ASN A 44 -8.23 6.52 -10.10
C ASN A 44 -7.65 6.51 -8.68
N LYS A 45 -8.46 6.74 -7.64
CA LYS A 45 -8.03 6.76 -6.24
C LYS A 45 -8.41 5.45 -5.56
N PHE A 46 -7.79 5.20 -4.42
CA PHE A 46 -8.23 4.14 -3.51
C PHE A 46 -8.04 4.56 -2.06
N THR A 47 -8.93 4.05 -1.21
CA THR A 47 -8.90 4.29 0.23
C THR A 47 -9.31 3.02 0.97
N GLY A 48 -8.77 2.80 2.16
CA GLY A 48 -9.03 1.59 2.93
C GLY A 48 -8.70 1.72 4.41
N LYS A 49 -9.21 0.77 5.20
CA LYS A 49 -8.91 0.64 6.63
C LYS A 49 -8.84 -0.85 7.01
N THR A 50 -7.70 -1.28 7.55
CA THR A 50 -7.46 -2.63 8.07
C THR A 50 -6.81 -2.52 9.44
N ASN A 51 -7.42 -3.06 10.50
CA ASN A 51 -6.90 -3.03 11.88
C ASN A 51 -6.40 -1.63 12.32
N ASP A 52 -7.27 -0.62 12.19
CA ASP A 52 -6.96 0.80 12.45
C ASP A 52 -5.87 1.45 11.60
N THR A 53 -5.27 0.70 10.67
CA THR A 53 -4.37 1.25 9.66
C THR A 53 -5.19 1.76 8.50
N THR A 54 -5.13 3.05 8.25
CA THR A 54 -5.74 3.68 7.08
C THR A 54 -4.75 3.69 5.92
N VAL A 55 -5.24 3.53 4.69
CA VAL A 55 -4.44 3.65 3.48
C VAL A 55 -5.15 4.55 2.47
N ASN A 56 -4.40 5.44 1.82
CA ASN A 56 -4.88 6.32 0.77
C ASN A 56 -3.86 6.39 -0.36
N GLY A 57 -4.32 6.37 -1.60
CA GLY A 57 -3.44 6.51 -2.75
C GLY A 57 -4.20 6.63 -4.07
N ALA A 58 -3.45 6.54 -5.15
CA ALA A 58 -3.99 6.59 -6.50
C ALA A 58 -3.14 5.79 -7.50
N PHE A 59 -3.78 5.49 -8.63
CA PHE A 59 -3.16 5.01 -9.84
C PHE A 59 -2.83 6.19 -10.75
N TYR A 60 -1.68 6.10 -11.41
CA TYR A 60 -1.09 7.11 -12.28
C TYR A 60 -0.60 6.48 -13.59
N GLY A 61 -0.33 7.33 -14.58
CA GLY A 61 0.12 6.92 -15.90
C GLY A 61 -0.99 6.27 -16.74
N ASP A 62 -0.71 6.13 -18.03
CA ASP A 62 -1.64 5.49 -18.96
C ASP A 62 -1.92 4.06 -18.50
N ASN A 63 -3.20 3.70 -18.48
CA ASN A 63 -3.69 2.38 -18.06
C ASN A 63 -3.29 1.98 -16.63
N ALA A 64 -3.16 2.96 -15.71
CA ALA A 64 -2.81 2.72 -14.30
C ALA A 64 -1.44 2.03 -14.12
N LYS A 65 -0.47 2.39 -14.97
CA LYS A 65 0.88 1.84 -14.97
C LYS A 65 1.62 2.00 -13.64
N ASP A 66 1.33 3.07 -12.92
CA ASP A 66 2.01 3.41 -11.67
C ASP A 66 1.01 3.50 -10.51
N ILE A 67 1.46 3.19 -9.31
CA ILE A 67 0.69 3.32 -8.06
C ILE A 67 1.54 4.08 -7.04
N ALA A 68 0.91 4.98 -6.28
CA ALA A 68 1.54 5.60 -5.12
C ALA A 68 0.52 5.92 -4.03
N GLY A 69 0.99 5.97 -2.78
CA GLY A 69 0.14 6.27 -1.64
C GLY A 69 0.88 6.28 -0.32
N HIS A 70 0.11 6.36 0.76
CA HIS A 70 0.58 6.28 2.13
C HIS A 70 -0.40 5.52 3.01
N TYR A 71 0.11 5.00 4.11
CA TYR A 71 -0.69 4.37 5.16
C TYR A 71 -0.23 4.84 6.53
N ALA A 72 -1.14 4.85 7.50
CA ALA A 72 -0.85 5.24 8.87
C ALA A 72 -1.77 4.52 9.85
N ASN A 73 -1.20 4.17 11.00
CA ASN A 73 -1.93 3.66 12.15
C ASN A 73 -1.58 4.54 13.38
N PRO A 74 -2.54 5.33 13.89
CA PRO A 74 -2.30 6.19 15.03
C PRO A 74 -2.19 5.41 16.35
N THR A 75 -2.85 4.24 16.45
CA THR A 75 -2.85 3.40 17.66
C THR A 75 -1.51 2.70 17.86
N GLU A 76 -0.94 2.13 16.80
CA GLU A 76 0.39 1.50 16.80
C GLU A 76 1.53 2.50 16.52
N ASN A 77 1.22 3.78 16.31
CA ASN A 77 2.15 4.87 16.05
C ASN A 77 3.15 4.60 14.90
N PHE A 78 2.64 4.17 13.74
CA PHE A 78 3.46 4.02 12.53
C PHE A 78 2.81 4.64 11.30
N GLN A 79 3.64 4.96 10.32
CA GLN A 79 3.22 5.44 9.01
C GLN A 79 4.24 5.04 7.94
N GLY A 80 3.79 4.95 6.69
CA GLY A 80 4.65 4.64 5.56
C GLY A 80 4.11 5.24 4.27
N ALA A 81 5.01 5.46 3.32
CA ALA A 81 4.68 5.81 1.94
C ALA A 81 5.12 4.68 1.02
N PHE A 82 4.46 4.55 -0.12
CA PHE A 82 4.78 3.52 -1.10
C PHE A 82 4.58 4.02 -2.52
N GLY A 83 5.31 3.39 -3.43
CA GLY A 83 5.19 3.58 -4.86
C GLY A 83 5.64 2.34 -5.60
N GLY A 84 5.11 2.14 -6.80
CA GLY A 84 5.50 1.03 -7.65
C GLY A 84 4.96 1.20 -9.06
N SER A 85 5.58 0.48 -10.00
CA SER A 85 5.13 0.40 -11.39
C SER A 85 4.74 -1.03 -11.70
N GLN A 86 3.72 -1.20 -12.53
CA GLN A 86 3.36 -2.48 -13.11
C GLN A 86 4.56 -3.04 -13.89
N ARG A 87 4.84 -4.33 -13.68
CA ARG A 87 5.87 -5.09 -14.40
C ARG A 87 5.22 -6.07 -15.37
#